data_AF-A0A3D4N955-F1
#
_entry.id   AF-A0A3D4N955-F1
#
_cell.length_a   1.000
_cell.length_b   1.000
_cell.length_c   1.000
_cell.angle_alpha   90.00
_cell.angle_beta   90.00
_cell.angle_gamma   90.00
#
_symmetry.space_group_name_H-M   'P 1'
#
loop_
_entity.id
_entity.type
_entity.pdbx_description
1 polymer ?
#
loop_
_entity_poly.entity_id
_entity_poly.type
_entity_poly.pdbx_seq_one_letter_code
_entity_poly.pdbx_strand_id
1 'polypeptide(L)'
;MLKNINQVLIISEAGRLRDSLRVLLKSCYPQAAIAETGNFSPSLLRLAAGPGALVLVDGDLPDEQAWQVMNYFRAPRTHSVLLAHSFAQQQQAREAGAAVILLDGFNAESLSAAVEAGMPV
;
A
#
# COMPACT_ATOMS: atom_id res chain seq x y z
N MET A 1 -9.73 17.82 -0.95
CA MET A 1 -9.12 18.00 0.38
C MET A 1 -8.39 16.70 0.67
N LEU A 2 -7.05 16.72 0.74
CA LEU A 2 -6.25 15.52 1.00
C LEU A 2 -6.68 14.94 2.35
N LYS A 3 -7.07 13.66 2.39
CA LYS A 3 -7.44 12.98 3.63
C LYS A 3 -6.24 12.95 4.58
N ASN A 4 -6.47 13.02 5.90
CA ASN A 4 -5.41 13.01 6.91
C ASN A 4 -4.73 11.62 6.96
N ILE A 5 -3.67 11.47 6.17
CA ILE A 5 -2.74 10.36 6.27
C ILE A 5 -1.61 10.80 7.19
N ASN A 6 -1.54 10.15 8.34
CA ASN A 6 -0.54 10.47 9.36
C ASN A 6 0.54 9.38 9.43
N GLN A 7 0.28 8.22 8.85
CA GLN A 7 1.22 7.10 8.82
C GLN A 7 1.10 6.33 7.50
N VAL A 8 2.25 5.96 6.94
CA VAL A 8 2.33 5.09 5.78
C VAL A 8 3.31 3.95 6.07
N LEU A 9 2.90 2.71 5.81
CA LEU A 9 3.78 1.56 5.79
C LEU A 9 3.99 1.12 4.34
N ILE A 10 5.24 1.09 3.90
CA ILE A 10 5.62 0.54 2.59
C ILE A 10 6.19 -0.87 2.80
N ILE A 11 5.58 -1.86 2.16
CA ILE A 11 6.00 -3.26 2.17
C ILE A 11 6.50 -3.59 0.77
N SER A 12 7.81 -3.48 0.58
CA SER A 12 8.49 -3.68 -0.72
C SER A 12 9.95 -3.97 -0.44
N GLU A 13 10.58 -4.77 -1.32
CA GLU A 13 12.01 -5.03 -1.24
C GLU A 13 12.84 -3.74 -1.33
N ALA A 14 14.10 -3.82 -0.92
CA ALA A 14 15.01 -2.68 -1.04
C ALA A 14 15.30 -2.40 -2.51
N GLY A 15 15.01 -1.17 -2.95
CA GLY A 15 15.31 -0.78 -4.31
C GLY A 15 14.55 0.45 -4.79
N ARG A 16 14.57 0.62 -6.10
CA ARG A 16 14.09 1.83 -6.79
C ARG A 16 12.61 2.11 -6.55
N LEU A 17 11.78 1.07 -6.49
CA LEU A 17 10.35 1.24 -6.25
C LEU A 17 10.11 1.85 -4.86
N ARG A 18 10.64 1.22 -3.81
CA ARG A 18 10.50 1.71 -2.44
C ARG A 18 11.05 3.14 -2.26
N ASP A 19 12.21 3.43 -2.85
CA ASP A 19 12.78 4.78 -2.83
C ASP A 19 11.87 5.80 -3.53
N SER A 20 11.35 5.46 -4.70
CA SER A 20 10.43 6.32 -5.45
C SER A 20 9.14 6.58 -4.68
N LEU A 21 8.55 5.54 -4.09
CA LEU A 21 7.35 5.66 -3.26
C LEU A 21 7.60 6.56 -2.06
N ARG A 22 8.71 6.38 -1.34
CA ARG A 22 9.08 7.23 -0.21
C ARG A 22 9.19 8.70 -0.64
N VAL A 23 9.85 9.00 -1.76
CA VAL A 23 10.00 10.37 -2.26
C VAL A 23 8.64 10.97 -2.62
N LEU A 24 7.81 10.25 -3.37
CA LEU A 24 6.47 10.70 -3.77
C LEU A 24 5.58 10.95 -2.55
N LEU A 25 5.55 10.01 -1.59
CA LEU A 25 4.76 10.14 -0.37
C LEU A 25 5.21 11.32 0.49
N LYS A 26 6.52 11.59 0.62
CA LYS A 26 7.00 12.78 1.33
C LYS A 26 6.61 14.08 0.64
N SER A 27 6.51 14.08 -0.68
CA SER A 27 6.07 15.24 -1.46
C SER A 27 4.57 15.50 -1.28
N CYS A 28 3.74 14.45 -1.38
CA CYS A 28 2.28 14.56 -1.29
C CYS A 28 1.77 14.68 0.16
N TYR A 29 2.46 14.03 1.11
CA TYR A 29 2.06 13.89 2.51
C TYR A 29 3.25 14.17 3.45
N PRO A 30 3.77 15.41 3.50
CA PRO A 30 4.99 15.74 4.24
C PRO A 30 4.90 15.52 5.75
N GLN A 31 3.69 15.44 6.31
CA GLN A 31 3.44 15.21 7.73
C GLN A 31 3.29 13.73 8.09
N ALA A 32 3.21 12.84 7.10
CA ALA A 32 3.02 11.42 7.34
C ALA A 32 4.32 10.75 7.81
N ALA A 33 4.24 9.97 8.88
CA ALA A 33 5.33 9.10 9.30
C ALA A 33 5.43 7.90 8.35
N ILE A 34 6.55 7.76 7.63
CA ILE A 34 6.78 6.67 6.68
C ILE A 34 7.64 5.59 7.34
N ALA A 35 7.11 4.37 7.40
CA ALA A 35 7.82 3.16 7.78
C ALA A 35 8.00 2.25 6.55
N GLU A 36 9.08 1.47 6.54
CA GLU A 36 9.46 0.59 5.42
C GLU A 36 9.82 -0.80 5.94
N THR A 37 9.40 -1.84 5.22
CA THR A 37 9.81 -3.22 5.46
C THR A 37 9.89 -3.97 4.13
N GLY A 38 10.84 -4.91 4.02
CA GLY A 38 10.91 -5.83 2.88
C GLY A 38 10.03 -7.07 3.04
N ASN A 39 9.53 -7.32 4.26
CA ASN A 39 8.88 -8.57 4.60
C ASN A 39 7.53 -8.31 5.27
N PHE A 40 6.62 -9.27 5.10
CA PHE A 40 5.38 -9.37 5.86
C PHE A 40 5.69 -9.59 7.34
N SER A 41 5.02 -8.82 8.19
CA SER A 41 5.06 -9.00 9.64
C SER A 41 3.72 -8.59 10.25
N PRO A 42 2.94 -9.55 10.81
CA PRO A 42 1.64 -9.26 11.40
C PRO A 42 1.68 -8.19 12.51
N SER A 43 2.78 -8.12 13.26
CA SER A 43 2.97 -7.11 14.30
C SER A 43 3.17 -5.70 13.72
N LEU A 44 3.91 -5.57 12.61
CA LEU A 44 4.04 -4.30 11.88
C LEU A 44 2.71 -3.87 11.25
N LEU A 45 1.97 -4.81 10.66
CA LEU A 45 0.66 -4.51 10.09
C LEU A 45 -0.34 -4.05 11.14
N ARG A 46 -0.33 -4.66 12.32
CA ARG A 46 -1.19 -4.25 13.44
C ARG A 46 -0.87 -2.84 13.94
N LEU A 47 0.41 -2.47 13.94
CA LEU A 47 0.85 -1.12 14.28
C LEU A 47 0.46 -0.10 13.20
N ALA A 48 0.44 -0.51 11.93
CA ALA A 48 0.02 0.29 10.79
C ALA A 48 -1.49 0.25 10.50
N ALA A 49 -2.32 -0.35 11.36
CA ALA A 49 -3.77 -0.47 11.17
C ALA A 49 -4.58 0.60 11.96
N GLY A 50 -3.93 1.68 12.37
CA GLY A 50 -4.59 2.79 13.07
C GLY A 50 -5.41 3.70 12.15
N PRO A 51 -6.27 4.57 12.71
CA PRO A 51 -6.96 5.59 11.93
C PRO A 51 -5.97 6.50 11.19
N GLY A 52 -6.18 6.73 9.90
CA GLY A 52 -5.28 7.56 9.10
C GLY A 52 -3.99 6.86 8.65
N ALA A 53 -3.92 5.53 8.76
CA ALA A 53 -2.79 4.75 8.30
C ALA A 53 -3.05 4.12 6.92
N LEU A 54 -2.05 4.19 6.05
CA LEU A 54 -2.05 3.61 4.71
C LEU A 54 -0.98 2.51 4.65
N VAL A 55 -1.31 1.38 4.03
CA VAL A 55 -0.34 0.32 3.71
C VAL A 55 -0.19 0.20 2.20
N LEU A 56 1.02 0.44 1.69
CA LEU A 56 1.39 0.15 0.32
C LEU A 56 2.08 -1.20 0.26
N VAL A 57 1.61 -2.07 -0.62
CA VAL A 57 2.12 -3.45 -0.73
C VAL A 57 2.58 -3.68 -2.16
N ASP A 58 3.82 -4.07 -2.30
CA ASP A 58 4.42 -4.52 -3.55
C ASP A 58 3.92 -5.92 -3.91
N GLY A 59 3.46 -6.10 -5.15
CA GLY A 59 2.92 -7.37 -5.64
C GLY A 59 4.00 -8.42 -5.90
N ASP A 60 5.26 -8.01 -6.05
CA ASP A 60 6.40 -8.89 -6.33
C ASP A 60 7.12 -9.36 -5.06
N LEU A 61 6.55 -9.12 -3.87
CA LEU A 61 7.11 -9.65 -2.63
C LEU A 61 7.29 -11.18 -2.69
N PRO A 62 8.42 -11.71 -2.22
CA PRO A 62 8.74 -13.13 -2.31
C PRO A 62 7.80 -13.98 -1.44
N ASP A 63 7.74 -15.27 -1.73
CA ASP A 63 7.03 -16.28 -0.94
C ASP A 63 5.55 -15.95 -0.67
N GLU A 64 4.88 -15.37 -1.69
CA GLU A 64 3.46 -15.00 -1.63
C GLU A 64 3.11 -13.98 -0.53
N GLN A 65 4.10 -13.27 0.02
CA GLN A 65 3.91 -12.35 1.13
C GLN A 65 2.94 -11.22 0.80
N ALA A 66 2.88 -10.74 -0.44
CA ALA A 66 1.89 -9.75 -0.88
C ALA A 66 0.46 -10.24 -0.60
N TRP A 67 0.17 -11.51 -0.88
CA TRP A 67 -1.14 -12.12 -0.68
C TRP A 67 -1.42 -12.40 0.79
N GLN A 68 -0.40 -12.72 1.57
CA GLN A 68 -0.52 -12.82 3.03
C GLN A 68 -0.93 -11.48 3.64
N VAL A 69 -0.35 -10.36 3.17
CA VAL A 69 -0.76 -9.01 3.59
C VAL A 69 -2.22 -8.73 3.19
N MET A 70 -2.60 -9.01 1.95
CA MET A 70 -3.98 -8.80 1.47
C MET A 70 -5.00 -9.62 2.27
N ASN A 71 -4.69 -10.88 2.56
CA ASN A 71 -5.54 -11.74 3.38
C ASN A 71 -5.65 -11.23 4.82
N TYR A 72 -4.58 -10.68 5.39
CA TYR A 72 -4.61 -10.07 6.72
C TYR A 72 -5.56 -8.86 6.77
N PHE A 73 -5.64 -8.08 5.69
CA PHE A 73 -6.49 -6.90 5.57
C PHE A 73 -7.85 -7.15 4.90
N ARG A 74 -8.24 -8.40 4.66
CA ARG A 74 -9.52 -8.76 4.03
C ARG A 74 -10.76 -8.22 4.77
N ALA A 75 -10.61 -7.82 6.03
CA ALA A 75 -11.64 -7.13 6.81
C ALA A 75 -11.62 -5.60 6.55
N PRO A 76 -12.78 -4.93 6.47
CA PRO A 76 -12.95 -3.58 5.89
C PRO A 76 -12.40 -2.40 6.73
N ARG A 77 -11.38 -2.62 7.56
CA ARG A 77 -10.88 -1.63 8.52
C ARG A 77 -9.48 -1.09 8.25
N THR A 78 -8.83 -1.52 7.17
CA THR A 78 -7.45 -1.09 6.90
C THR A 78 -7.26 -0.66 5.46
N HIS A 79 -6.60 0.49 5.28
CA HIS A 79 -6.41 1.13 3.99
C HIS A 79 -5.17 0.56 3.33
N SER A 80 -5.36 -0.42 2.45
CA SER A 80 -4.26 -1.04 1.71
C SER A 80 -4.38 -0.79 0.21
N VAL A 81 -3.26 -0.42 -0.41
CA VAL A 81 -3.11 -0.32 -1.86
C VAL A 81 -2.08 -1.37 -2.29
N LEU A 82 -2.47 -2.26 -3.20
CA LEU A 82 -1.54 -3.19 -3.84
C LEU A 82 -0.96 -2.54 -5.11
N LEU A 83 0.35 -2.62 -5.29
CA LEU A 83 1.06 -2.30 -6.51
C LEU A 83 1.23 -3.59 -7.32
N ALA A 84 0.50 -3.73 -8.42
CA ALA A 84 0.55 -4.89 -9.29
C ALA A 84 1.49 -4.61 -10.47
N HIS A 85 2.34 -5.58 -10.79
CA HIS A 85 3.29 -5.56 -11.90
C HIS A 85 2.76 -6.32 -13.13
N SER A 86 1.60 -6.95 -13.02
CA SER A 86 0.93 -7.63 -14.13
C SER A 86 -0.59 -7.63 -14.00
N PHE A 87 -1.29 -7.83 -15.13
CA PHE A 87 -2.73 -8.06 -15.13
C PHE A 87 -3.14 -9.31 -14.32
N ALA A 88 -2.31 -10.33 -14.31
CA ALA A 88 -2.54 -11.54 -13.51
C ALA A 88 -2.57 -11.22 -12.00
N GLN A 89 -1.58 -10.46 -11.51
CA GLN A 89 -1.56 -9.99 -10.13
C GLN A 89 -2.73 -9.06 -9.82
N GLN A 90 -3.10 -8.17 -10.74
CA GLN A 90 -4.28 -7.32 -10.57
C GLN A 90 -5.56 -8.15 -10.39
N GLN A 91 -5.74 -9.20 -11.19
CA GLN A 91 -6.90 -10.08 -11.08
C GLN A 91 -6.89 -10.86 -9.76
N GLN A 92 -5.74 -11.43 -9.38
CA GLN A 92 -5.57 -12.14 -8.12
C GLN A 92 -5.86 -11.25 -6.90
N ALA A 93 -5.45 -9.98 -6.95
CA ALA A 93 -5.73 -9.00 -5.90
C ALA A 93 -7.22 -8.70 -5.76
N ARG A 94 -7.95 -8.58 -6.87
CA ARG A 94 -9.41 -8.39 -6.86
C ARG A 94 -10.12 -9.58 -6.21
N GLU A 95 -9.69 -10.80 -6.54
CA GLU A 95 -10.22 -12.04 -5.96
C GLU A 95 -9.91 -12.16 -4.46
N ALA A 96 -8.76 -11.67 -4.03
CA ALA A 96 -8.39 -11.57 -2.62
C ALA A 96 -9.18 -10.48 -1.86
N GLY A 97 -9.93 -9.64 -2.56
CA GLY A 97 -10.74 -8.56 -1.97
C GLY A 97 -9.92 -7.29 -1.69
N ALA A 98 -8.81 -7.06 -2.39
CA ALA A 98 -8.05 -5.83 -2.27
C ALA A 98 -8.92 -4.62 -2.63
N ALA A 99 -9.00 -3.66 -1.71
CA ALA A 99 -9.85 -2.48 -1.86
C ALA A 99 -9.36 -1.54 -2.96
N VAL A 100 -8.03 -1.40 -3.10
CA VAL A 100 -7.40 -0.54 -4.11
C VAL A 100 -6.18 -1.24 -4.70
N ILE A 101 -6.07 -1.18 -6.03
CA ILE A 101 -4.99 -1.80 -6.79
C ILE A 101 -4.49 -0.79 -7.82
N LEU A 102 -3.18 -0.59 -7.89
CA LEU A 102 -2.49 0.20 -8.90
C LEU A 102 -1.66 -0.72 -9.78
N LEU A 103 -1.89 -0.69 -11.09
CA LEU A 103 -1.04 -1.40 -12.05
C LEU A 103 0.17 -0.52 -12.40
N ASP A 104 1.32 -1.16 -12.60
CA ASP A 104 2.55 -0.53 -13.10
C ASP A 104 2.32 0.42 -14.28
N GLY A 105 3.14 1.48 -14.34
CA GLY A 105 2.97 2.59 -15.26
C GLY A 105 2.03 3.69 -14.75
N PHE A 106 1.56 3.59 -13.50
CA PHE A 106 0.78 4.64 -12.85
C PHE A 106 1.59 5.94 -12.71
N ASN A 107 0.90 7.08 -12.83
CA ASN A 107 1.49 8.40 -12.57
C ASN A 107 1.23 8.84 -11.11
N ALA A 108 1.86 9.95 -10.69
CA ALA A 108 1.69 10.47 -9.33
C ALA A 108 0.23 10.83 -9.00
N GLU A 109 -0.55 11.28 -9.99
CA GLU A 109 -1.98 11.57 -9.84
C GLU A 109 -2.79 10.30 -9.54
N SER A 110 -2.52 9.22 -10.26
CA SER A 110 -3.15 7.90 -10.05
C SER A 110 -2.80 7.35 -8.68
N LEU A 111 -1.54 7.50 -8.24
CA LEU A 111 -1.13 7.14 -6.88
C LEU A 111 -1.91 7.96 -5.85
N SER A 112 -2.00 9.28 -6.02
CA SER A 112 -2.76 10.15 -5.11
C SER A 112 -4.22 9.74 -5.04
N ALA A 113 -4.86 9.48 -6.18
CA ALA A 113 -6.26 9.04 -6.25
C ALA A 113 -6.47 7.69 -5.57
N ALA A 114 -5.57 6.72 -5.79
CA ALA A 114 -5.63 5.41 -5.13
C ALA A 114 -5.47 5.52 -3.60
N VAL A 115 -4.57 6.38 -3.15
CA VAL A 115 -4.39 6.68 -1.74
C VAL A 115 -5.64 7.31 -1.13
N GLU A 116 -6.27 8.27 -1.82
CA GLU A 116 -7.52 8.89 -1.37
C GLU A 116 -8.71 7.93 -1.36
N ALA A 117 -8.82 7.07 -2.38
CA ALA A 117 -9.84 6.05 -2.50
C ALA A 117 -9.68 4.94 -1.44
N GLY A 118 -8.44 4.65 -1.06
CA GLY A 118 -8.12 3.65 -0.04
C GLY A 118 -8.59 4.06 1.36
N MET A 119 -8.68 5.35 1.64
CA MET A 119 -9.07 5.92 2.94
C MET A 119 -10.60 5.97 3.11
N PRO A 120 -11.17 5.90 4.33
CA PRO A 120 -12.61 5.95 4.55
C PRO A 120 -13.13 7.39 4.34
N VAL A 121 -14.46 7.55 4.23
CA VAL A 121 -15.15 8.86 4.19
C VAL A 121 -15.45 9.32 5.60
#